data_AF-A0ABD2QAV1-F1
#
_entry.id   AF-A0ABD2QAV1-F1
#
_cell.length_a   1.000
_cell.length_b   1.000
_cell.length_c   1.000
_cell.angle_alpha   90.00
_cell.angle_beta   90.00
_cell.angle_gamma   90.00
#
_symmetry.space_group_name_H-M   'P 1'
#
loop_
_entity.id
_entity.type
_entity.pdbx_description
1 polymer ?
#
loop_
_entity_poly.entity_id
_entity_poly.type
_entity_poly.pdbx_seq_one_letter_code
_entity_poly.pdbx_strand_id
1 'polypeptide(L)'
;MKDFDLNQWTPIRVLHRRTLSKRVRKTHSLSVYPFARVLLRHQSEPVLKDFLLMAKAHDAEKLFIIELECASGTYVKEFVHGDLGRCEPSLTSLFGCPADLLLLDVTAIHLDFPPTLPDPDVTELHLQS
;
A
#
# COMPACT_ATOMS: atom_id res chain seq x y z
N MET A 1 14.03 -3.88 -0.66
CA MET A 1 14.10 -5.31 -0.23
C MET A 1 13.32 -6.14 -1.24
N LYS A 2 13.75 -7.37 -1.54
CA LYS A 2 13.08 -8.26 -2.49
C LYS A 2 12.81 -9.61 -1.85
N ASP A 3 11.72 -10.25 -2.26
CA ASP A 3 11.32 -11.63 -1.95
C ASP A 3 11.53 -12.04 -0.49
N PHE A 4 10.58 -11.67 0.37
CA PHE A 4 10.62 -12.04 1.78
C PHE A 4 9.26 -12.45 2.31
N ASP A 5 9.29 -13.24 3.38
CA ASP A 5 8.09 -13.81 3.96
C ASP A 5 7.67 -13.03 5.21
N LEU A 6 6.37 -12.74 5.27
CA LEU A 6 5.69 -12.19 6.42
C LEU A 6 4.93 -13.30 7.16
N ASN A 7 5.14 -13.39 8.46
CA ASN A 7 4.37 -14.25 9.33
C ASN A 7 3.21 -13.46 9.94
N GLN A 8 2.02 -13.58 9.37
CA GLN A 8 0.85 -12.80 9.79
C GLN A 8 -0.17 -13.70 10.49
N TRP A 9 -0.49 -13.37 11.74
CA TRP A 9 -1.72 -13.86 12.35
C TRP A 9 -2.94 -13.16 11.76
N THR A 10 -4.12 -13.79 11.85
CA THR A 10 -5.39 -13.11 11.59
C THR A 10 -5.44 -11.82 12.42
N PRO A 11 -5.55 -10.64 11.79
CA PRO A 11 -5.48 -9.36 12.50
C PRO A 11 -6.54 -9.22 13.58
N ILE A 12 -6.20 -8.56 14.69
CA ILE A 12 -7.13 -8.34 15.81
C ILE A 12 -8.45 -7.74 15.32
N ARG A 13 -8.38 -6.70 14.48
CA ARG A 13 -9.56 -5.99 13.95
C ARG A 13 -10.49 -6.84 13.10
N VAL A 14 -10.08 -8.03 12.64
CA VAL A 14 -10.92 -8.93 11.83
C VAL A 14 -11.22 -10.26 12.53
N LEU A 15 -10.74 -10.49 13.76
CA LEU A 15 -10.98 -11.73 14.50
C LEU A 15 -12.46 -12.02 14.72
N HIS A 16 -13.31 -10.98 14.81
CA HIS A 16 -14.76 -11.14 14.93
C HIS A 16 -15.43 -11.83 13.73
N ARG A 17 -14.74 -11.90 12.58
CA ARG A 17 -15.28 -12.42 11.32
C ARG A 17 -14.39 -13.46 10.64
N ARG A 18 -13.23 -13.78 11.20
CA ARG A 18 -12.24 -14.72 10.63
C ARG A 18 -11.65 -15.57 11.74
N THR A 19 -11.46 -16.85 11.44
CA THR A 19 -10.75 -17.77 12.33
C THR A 19 -9.33 -17.30 12.63
N LEU A 20 -8.92 -17.42 13.89
CA LEU A 20 -7.55 -17.18 14.32
C LEU A 20 -6.61 -18.19 13.64
N SER A 21 -5.69 -17.70 12.83
CA SER A 21 -4.71 -18.54 12.11
C SER A 21 -3.47 -17.71 11.80
N LYS A 22 -2.29 -18.33 11.89
CA LYS A 22 -1.02 -17.77 11.42
C LYS A 22 -0.77 -18.24 10.00
N ARG A 23 -0.40 -17.32 9.11
CA ARG A 23 -0.13 -17.62 7.71
C ARG A 23 1.12 -16.90 7.24
N VAL A 24 1.94 -17.63 6.48
CA VAL A 24 3.05 -17.04 5.74
C VAL A 24 2.48 -16.30 4.52
N ARG A 25 2.98 -15.10 4.28
CA ARG A 25 2.58 -14.21 3.18
C ARG A 25 3.82 -13.72 2.47
N LYS A 26 3.92 -14.01 1.18
CA LYS A 26 5.07 -13.58 0.39
C LYS A 26 4.94 -12.10 0.05
N THR A 27 6.01 -11.36 0.27
CA THR A 27 6.23 -10.02 -0.27
C THR A 27 7.23 -10.12 -1.40
N HIS A 28 6.86 -9.62 -2.58
CA HIS A 28 7.68 -9.65 -3.78
C HIS A 28 8.69 -8.51 -3.77
N SER A 29 8.25 -7.30 -3.41
CA SER A 29 9.12 -6.13 -3.34
C SER A 29 8.68 -5.15 -2.27
N LEU A 30 9.65 -4.45 -1.68
CA LEU A 30 9.44 -3.31 -0.79
C LEU A 30 10.47 -2.22 -1.11
N SER A 31 9.96 -1.04 -1.45
CA SER A 31 10.73 0.19 -1.67
C SER A 31 10.28 1.27 -0.70
N VAL A 32 11.20 2.12 -0.26
CA VAL A 32 10.94 3.23 0.67
C VAL A 32 11.44 4.52 0.04
N TYR A 33 10.59 5.55 0.07
CA TYR A 33 10.87 6.86 -0.49
C TYR A 33 10.71 7.95 0.57
N PRO A 34 11.69 8.84 0.76
CA PRO A 34 11.53 10.00 1.64
C PRO A 34 10.37 10.87 1.17
N PHE A 35 9.50 11.29 2.09
CA PHE A 35 8.29 12.03 1.74
C PHE A 35 8.59 13.36 1.06
N ALA A 36 9.59 14.10 1.57
CA ALA A 36 10.05 15.35 0.98
C ALA A 36 10.44 15.21 -0.51
N ARG A 37 11.07 14.09 -0.89
CA ARG A 37 11.47 13.82 -2.29
C ARG A 37 10.26 13.64 -3.20
N VAL A 38 9.19 13.03 -2.70
CA VAL A 38 7.96 12.80 -3.46
C VAL A 38 7.19 14.10 -3.64
N LEU A 39 7.06 14.91 -2.58
CA LEU A 39 6.43 16.23 -2.66
C LEU A 39 7.09 17.12 -3.72
N LEU A 40 8.42 17.12 -3.81
CA LEU A 40 9.16 17.92 -4.80
C LEU A 40 8.88 17.51 -6.26
N ARG A 41 8.65 16.22 -6.52
CA ARG A 41 8.42 15.69 -7.88
C ARG A 41 7.04 15.98 -8.42
N HIS A 42 6.05 16.14 -7.54
CA HIS A 42 4.65 16.18 -7.92
C HIS A 42 3.98 17.54 -7.72
N GLN A 43 4.74 18.63 -7.52
CA GLN A 43 4.23 19.96 -7.08
C GLN A 43 2.97 20.47 -7.82
N SER A 44 2.72 20.03 -9.05
CA SER A 44 1.56 20.39 -9.88
C SER A 44 0.33 19.48 -9.77
N GLU A 45 0.38 18.34 -9.08
CA GLU A 45 -0.70 17.34 -9.07
C GLU A 45 -1.76 17.62 -7.98
N PRO A 46 -3.08 17.52 -8.26
CA PRO A 46 -4.14 17.76 -7.28
C PRO A 46 -4.09 16.84 -6.06
N VAL A 47 -3.60 15.61 -6.25
CA VAL A 47 -3.35 14.60 -5.22
C VAL A 47 -2.46 15.13 -4.09
N LEU A 48 -1.60 16.13 -4.36
CA LEU A 48 -0.76 16.73 -3.34
C LEU A 48 -1.49 17.47 -2.23
N LYS A 49 -2.76 17.86 -2.40
CA LYS A 49 -3.47 18.63 -1.37
C LYS A 49 -3.54 17.85 -0.04
N ASP A 50 -3.82 16.55 -0.12
CA ASP A 50 -3.89 15.68 1.06
C ASP A 50 -2.49 15.47 1.66
N PHE A 51 -1.47 15.30 0.81
CA PHE A 51 -0.09 15.15 1.24
C PHE A 51 0.47 16.43 1.91
N LEU A 52 0.12 17.61 1.41
CA LEU A 52 0.48 18.90 2.00
C LEU A 52 -0.18 19.09 3.37
N LEU A 53 -1.43 18.65 3.54
CA LEU A 53 -2.09 18.68 4.85
C LEU A 53 -1.38 17.78 5.85
N MET A 54 -0.98 16.57 5.43
CA MET A 54 -0.21 15.64 6.25
C MET A 54 1.15 16.23 6.64
N ALA A 55 1.85 16.88 5.70
CA ALA A 55 3.13 17.57 5.93
C ALA A 55 3.02 18.72 6.95
N LYS A 56 1.84 19.31 7.12
CA LYS A 56 1.59 20.37 8.11
C LYS A 56 1.26 19.80 9.49
N ALA A 57 0.60 18.64 9.54
CA ALA A 57 0.19 17.99 10.78
C ALA A 57 1.32 17.15 11.41
N HIS A 58 2.26 16.66 10.60
CA HIS A 58 3.35 15.79 11.01
C HIS A 58 4.70 16.33 10.54
N ASP A 59 5.75 16.01 11.31
CA ASP A 59 7.13 16.31 10.93
C ASP A 59 7.50 15.57 9.63
N ALA A 60 7.83 16.34 8.58
CA ALA A 60 8.10 15.81 7.25
C ALA A 60 9.30 14.84 7.21
N GLU A 61 10.24 14.96 8.16
CA GLU A 61 11.37 14.02 8.28
C GLU A 61 10.96 12.64 8.79
N LYS A 62 9.81 12.54 9.45
CA LYS A 62 9.22 11.29 9.96
C LYS A 62 8.23 10.67 8.99
N LEU A 63 7.97 11.33 7.87
CA LEU A 63 7.10 10.83 6.82
C LEU A 63 7.92 10.15 5.73
N PHE A 64 7.42 9.02 5.26
CA PHE A 64 7.94 8.29 4.12
C PHE A 64 6.81 7.56 3.41
N ILE A 65 7.05 7.21 2.15
CA ILE A 65 6.14 6.39 1.36
C ILE A 65 6.78 5.03 1.17
N ILE A 66 5.97 3.99 1.34
CA ILE A 66 6.35 2.63 1.00
C ILE A 66 5.59 2.17 -0.23
N GLU A 67 6.28 1.47 -1.10
CA GLU A 67 5.68 0.73 -2.21
C GLU A 67 5.92 -0.75 -1.93
N LEU A 68 4.82 -1.50 -1.83
CA LEU A 68 4.81 -2.89 -1.40
C LEU A 68 4.06 -3.72 -2.43
N GLU A 69 4.77 -4.66 -3.06
CA GLU A 69 4.16 -5.69 -3.89
C GLU A 69 4.09 -6.98 -3.08
N CYS A 70 2.91 -7.53 -2.89
CA CYS A 70 2.71 -8.69 -2.01
C CYS A 70 1.66 -9.66 -2.54
N ALA A 71 1.71 -10.89 -2.02
CA ALA A 71 0.74 -11.92 -2.34
C ALA A 71 -0.67 -11.55 -1.85
N SER A 72 -1.68 -12.14 -2.49
CA SER A 72 -3.08 -11.94 -2.11
C SER A 72 -3.35 -12.25 -0.63
N GLY A 73 -4.25 -11.46 -0.02
CA GLY A 73 -4.65 -11.66 1.38
C GLY A 73 -3.56 -11.32 2.41
N THR A 74 -2.56 -10.53 2.00
CA THR A 74 -1.61 -9.88 2.90
C THR A 74 -2.28 -8.71 3.60
N TYR A 75 -2.10 -8.62 4.91
CA TYR A 75 -2.65 -7.57 5.74
C TYR A 75 -1.64 -6.43 5.84
N VAL A 76 -1.71 -5.50 4.89
CA VAL A 76 -0.72 -4.41 4.75
C VAL A 76 -0.68 -3.51 5.98
N LYS A 77 -1.83 -3.20 6.59
CA LYS A 77 -1.88 -2.35 7.79
C LYS A 77 -1.05 -2.96 8.92
N GLU A 78 -1.30 -4.24 9.16
CA GLU A 78 -0.64 -5.01 10.19
C GLU A 78 0.84 -5.26 9.91
N PHE A 79 1.26 -5.28 8.64
CA PHE A 79 2.69 -5.25 8.30
C PHE A 79 3.37 -3.95 8.73
N VAL A 80 2.70 -2.80 8.66
CA VAL A 80 3.31 -1.53 9.12
C VAL A 80 3.41 -1.50 10.64
N HIS A 81 2.27 -1.56 11.34
CA HIS A 81 2.22 -1.31 12.78
C HIS A 81 2.51 -2.56 13.64
N GLY A 82 2.60 -3.75 13.03
CA GLY A 82 2.98 -5.00 13.69
C GLY A 82 1.86 -5.72 14.47
N ASP A 83 0.66 -5.14 14.54
CA ASP A 83 -0.52 -5.67 15.24
C ASP A 83 -0.19 -6.24 16.64
N LEU A 84 0.58 -5.49 17.45
CA LEU A 84 1.05 -5.91 18.78
C LEU A 84 1.88 -7.21 18.76
N GLY A 85 2.78 -7.36 17.79
CA GLY A 85 3.65 -8.53 17.64
C GLY A 85 3.00 -9.70 16.90
N ARG A 86 1.88 -9.47 16.20
CA ARG A 86 1.15 -10.47 15.42
C ARG A 86 1.54 -10.50 13.95
N CYS A 87 2.42 -9.61 13.51
CA CYS A 87 3.06 -9.66 12.19
C CYS A 87 4.58 -9.59 12.36
N GLU A 88 5.31 -10.59 11.84
CA GLU A 88 6.78 -10.62 11.88
C GLU A 88 7.38 -11.07 10.53
N PRO A 89 8.26 -10.28 9.89
CA PRO A 89 8.63 -8.92 10.27
C PRO A 89 7.47 -7.92 10.10
N SER A 90 7.60 -6.77 10.75
CA SER A 90 6.76 -5.58 10.56
C SER A 90 7.65 -4.35 10.36
N LEU A 91 7.15 -3.23 9.84
CA LEU A 91 7.96 -2.01 9.76
C LEU A 91 8.41 -1.55 11.13
N THR A 92 7.55 -1.68 12.16
CA THR A 92 7.94 -1.40 13.54
C THR A 92 9.14 -2.27 13.98
N SER A 93 9.14 -3.58 13.69
CA SER A 93 10.27 -4.44 14.05
C SER A 93 11.51 -4.19 13.18
N LEU A 94 11.33 -3.83 11.92
CA LEU A 94 12.43 -3.53 10.98
C LEU A 94 13.12 -2.19 11.27
N PHE A 95 12.37 -1.15 11.65
CA PHE A 95 12.93 0.17 11.96
C PHE A 95 13.32 0.33 13.44
N GLY A 96 12.83 -0.55 14.32
CA GLY A 96 13.09 -0.47 15.75
C GLY A 96 12.35 0.69 16.44
N CYS A 97 11.34 1.27 15.78
CA CYS A 97 10.51 2.33 16.32
C CYS A 97 9.04 2.15 15.89
N PRO A 98 8.07 2.71 16.62
CA PRO A 98 6.67 2.63 16.23
C PRO A 98 6.41 3.25 14.85
N ALA A 99 5.78 2.50 13.95
CA ALA A 99 5.30 2.99 12.66
C ALA A 99 3.78 2.78 12.57
N ASP A 100 3.07 3.73 11.96
CA ASP A 100 1.63 3.63 11.69
C ASP A 100 1.29 4.19 10.31
N LEU A 101 0.13 3.84 9.77
CA LEU A 101 -0.33 4.30 8.46
C LEU A 101 -1.18 5.56 8.59
N LEU A 102 -0.82 6.57 7.82
CA LEU A 102 -1.70 7.72 7.58
C LEU A 102 -2.61 7.49 6.37
N LEU A 103 -2.07 6.88 5.31
CA LEU A 103 -2.74 6.60 4.05
C LEU A 103 -2.34 5.22 3.53
N LEU A 104 -3.26 4.58 2.81
CA LEU A 104 -3.03 3.32 2.12
C LEU A 104 -3.87 3.32 0.84
N ASP A 105 -3.22 3.02 -0.28
CA ASP A 105 -3.87 2.88 -1.58
C ASP A 105 -3.42 1.60 -2.28
N VAL A 106 -4.26 1.09 -3.19
CA VAL A 106 -3.97 -0.06 -4.05
C VAL A 106 -3.68 0.45 -5.45
N THR A 107 -2.40 0.47 -5.83
CA THR A 107 -1.96 1.03 -7.11
C THR A 107 -2.11 0.08 -8.28
N ALA A 108 -2.02 -1.23 -8.04
CA ALA A 108 -2.15 -2.26 -9.06
C ALA A 108 -2.69 -3.56 -8.48
N ILE A 109 -3.43 -4.30 -9.31
CA ILE A 109 -3.87 -5.68 -9.04
C ILE A 109 -3.39 -6.51 -10.22
N HIS A 110 -2.45 -7.42 -9.98
CA HIS A 110 -1.93 -8.33 -11.01
C HIS A 110 -2.89 -9.50 -11.24
N LEU A 111 -4.06 -9.19 -11.79
CA LEU A 111 -5.09 -10.15 -12.16
C LEU A 111 -5.50 -9.89 -13.61
N ASP A 112 -5.31 -10.87 -14.47
CA ASP A 112 -5.75 -10.82 -15.87
C ASP A 112 -7.25 -11.18 -15.96
N PHE A 113 -8.08 -10.37 -15.30
CA PHE A 113 -9.54 -10.50 -15.30
C PHE A 113 -10.22 -9.21 -14.80
N PRO A 114 -11.32 -8.75 -15.45
CA PRO A 114 -11.88 -9.29 -16.69
C PRO A 114 -10.93 -9.09 -17.87
N PRO A 115 -11.09 -9.86 -18.98
CA PRO A 115 -10.33 -9.60 -20.20
C PRO A 115 -10.47 -8.14 -20.60
N THR A 116 -9.37 -7.50 -20.98
CA THR A 116 -9.40 -6.11 -21.46
C THR A 116 -10.28 -6.06 -22.70
N LEU A 117 -11.34 -5.25 -22.66
CA LEU A 117 -12.14 -5.00 -23.85
C LEU A 117 -11.31 -4.18 -24.84
N PRO A 118 -11.43 -4.44 -26.15
CA PRO A 118 -10.86 -3.53 -27.14
C PRO A 118 -11.43 -2.12 -26.93
N ASP A 119 -10.61 -1.11 -27.19
CA ASP A 119 -11.08 0.28 -27.19
C ASP A 119 -12.30 0.40 -28.12
N PRO A 120 -13.34 1.15 -27.74
CA PRO A 120 -14.51 1.31 -28.58
C PRO A 120 -14.11 1.93 -29.92
N ASP A 121 -14.55 1.30 -31.01
CA ASP A 121 -14.26 1.77 -32.36
C ASP A 121 -14.99 3.11 -32.60
N VAL A 122 -14.25 4.22 -32.46
CA VAL A 122 -14.76 5.59 -32.63
C VAL A 122 -15.05 5.95 -34.09
N THR A 123 -14.80 5.02 -35.02
CA THR A 123 -14.99 5.27 -36.46
C THR A 123 -16.47 5.32 -36.87
N GLU A 124 -17.40 4.72 -36.11
CA GLU A 124 -18.84 4.74 -36.43
C GLU A 124 -19.59 5.98 -35.90
N LEU A 125 -19.01 6.76 -34.98
CA LEU A 125 -19.65 7.95 -34.40
C LEU A 125 -19.64 9.18 -35.33
N HIS A 126 -18.84 9.17 -36.40
CA HIS A 126 -18.70 10.30 -37.34
C HIS A 126 -19.58 10.17 -38.60
N LEU A 127 -20.42 9.14 -38.72
CA LEU A 127 -21.29 8.91 -39.88
C LEU A 127 -22.75 9.36 -39.67
N GLN A 128 -23.06 10.06 -38.56
CA GLN A 128 -24.42 10.54 -38.25
C GLN A 128 -24.55 12.06 -38.02
N SER A 129 -23.57 12.87 -38.45
CA SER A 129 -23.67 14.34 -38.44
C SER A 129 -23.85 14.92 -39.84
#